data_AF-A0A844NW61-F1
#
_entry.id   AF-A0A844NW61-F1
#
_cell.length_a   1.000
_cell.length_b   1.000
_cell.length_c   1.000
_cell.angle_alpha   90.00
_cell.angle_beta   90.00
_cell.angle_gamma   90.00
#
_symmetry.space_group_name_H-M   'P 1'
#
loop_
_entity.id
_entity.type
_entity.pdbx_description
1 polymer ?
#
loop_
_entity_poly.entity_id
_entity_poly.type
_entity_poly.pdbx_seq_one_letter_code
_entity_poly.pdbx_strand_id
1 'polypeptide(L)'
;VGMNLSRLFTVLGRQAGYDGVLSVGRVQTPTLKLVVDRDREIAAFKSVPFWAIDVSLSASGQAFSAQWVPPDGCTDDAGRCLQQPVAQQAAQQIRAAGAAQVVSVETERVREGPPLLFDLGTLQEVCSKQLGLDVQETLEIAQALYETHKATTYPRSDSGYLPESMFAEVPTVLDSLLKTDPSLRPIMGQLDRSQRSRAWNDGKVTAHHGIIPTLEPANLSAMSEKELAVYRLIRAHYLAQFLPHHEFDRTIAELSCGQQKLVATGKQVAAQGWHLVLAEPQADEDGETTARSQVLPALREDLACQVAEAEVKALKTLPPKPYTQGELVKSMKGVARFVTDPRLKQKLKDTTGIGTEATRANIITGLLTRGYLVKKGRSIRASDAAFTLIDAVPAAIADPGTTAVWEQALDMIEAGQLTLDVFIGKQAAWISQLIVQYGSTSLSIKVPQGPTCPQCGAPTRQRTGKTGPFWSCSRYPDCKGTLPVETGTSKRGASRPRTSGRKGS
;
A
#
# COMPACT_ATOMS: atom_id res chain seq x y z
N VAL A 1 21.76 16.63 8.04
CA VAL A 1 20.97 15.63 8.79
C VAL A 1 21.42 14.20 8.49
N GLY A 2 21.23 13.70 7.27
CA GLY A 2 21.44 12.28 6.97
C GLY A 2 22.84 11.76 7.25
N MET A 3 23.89 12.49 6.83
CA MET A 3 25.28 12.12 7.09
C MET A 3 25.60 12.00 8.58
N ASN A 4 25.36 13.06 9.35
CA ASN A 4 25.73 13.13 10.77
C ASN A 4 24.96 12.13 11.62
N LEU A 5 23.63 12.06 11.47
CA LEU A 5 22.82 11.14 12.27
C LEU A 5 23.07 9.69 11.88
N SER A 6 23.29 9.38 10.60
CA SER A 6 23.68 8.02 10.20
C SER A 6 25.01 7.62 10.84
N ARG A 7 26.01 8.50 10.89
CA ARG A 7 27.28 8.22 11.57
C ARG A 7 27.09 7.99 13.06
N LEU A 8 26.35 8.87 13.73
CA LEU A 8 26.04 8.75 15.16
C LEU A 8 25.40 7.40 15.47
N PHE A 9 24.24 7.09 14.86
CA PHE A 9 23.51 5.86 15.15
C PHE A 9 24.26 4.61 14.71
N THR A 10 25.07 4.67 13.64
CA THR A 10 25.93 3.55 13.26
C THR A 10 27.01 3.27 14.31
N VAL A 11 27.66 4.30 14.86
CA VAL A 11 28.65 4.12 15.94
C VAL A 11 28.01 3.54 17.20
N LEU A 12 26.86 4.07 17.60
CA LEU A 12 26.10 3.52 18.73
C LEU A 12 25.68 2.07 18.48
N GLY A 13 25.25 1.74 17.26
CA GLY A 13 24.91 0.39 16.86
C GLY A 13 26.10 -0.56 16.96
N ARG A 14 27.28 -0.13 16.52
CA ARG A 14 28.52 -0.92 16.60
C ARG A 14 28.91 -1.23 18.04
N GLN A 15 28.81 -0.23 18.92
CA GLN A 15 29.00 -0.38 20.37
C GLN A 15 28.02 -1.41 20.95
N ALA A 16 26.78 -1.40 20.47
CA ALA A 16 25.72 -2.32 20.89
C ALA A 16 25.76 -3.72 20.24
N GLY A 17 26.70 -4.01 19.33
CA GLY A 17 26.77 -5.33 18.70
C GLY A 17 26.54 -5.39 17.20
N TYR A 18 25.99 -4.34 16.61
CA TYR A 18 25.45 -4.35 15.26
C TYR A 18 26.51 -4.02 14.21
N ASP A 19 26.71 -4.94 13.26
CA ASP A 19 27.74 -4.80 12.21
C ASP A 19 27.23 -4.14 10.91
N GLY A 20 25.95 -3.75 10.86
CA GLY A 20 25.38 -3.02 9.73
C GLY A 20 25.58 -1.51 9.81
N VAL A 21 24.96 -0.79 8.87
CA VAL A 21 24.86 0.67 8.89
C VAL A 21 23.48 1.05 9.40
N LEU A 22 23.44 1.91 10.43
CA LEU A 22 22.18 2.49 10.88
C LEU A 22 21.96 3.85 10.22
N SER A 23 21.35 3.88 9.02
CA SER A 23 21.08 5.13 8.33
C SER A 23 19.82 5.84 8.79
N VAL A 24 19.97 7.16 8.93
CA VAL A 24 18.94 8.08 9.35
C VAL A 24 18.79 9.15 8.28
N GLY A 25 17.56 9.58 8.02
CA GLY A 25 17.31 10.67 7.08
C GLY A 25 15.88 11.18 7.14
N ARG A 26 15.72 12.44 6.74
CA ARG A 26 14.46 13.19 6.72
C ARG A 26 13.28 12.45 6.12
N VAL A 27 13.49 11.69 5.03
CA VAL A 27 12.42 10.95 4.35
C VAL A 27 12.43 9.48 4.75
N GLN A 28 13.60 8.82 4.70
CA GLN A 28 13.69 7.38 4.98
C GLN A 28 13.25 7.02 6.41
N THR A 29 13.53 7.86 7.40
CA THR A 29 13.24 7.54 8.81
C THR A 29 11.76 7.66 9.13
N PRO A 30 11.04 8.72 8.73
CA PRO A 30 9.57 8.74 8.83
C PRO A 30 8.90 7.63 8.01
N THR A 31 9.39 7.32 6.80
CA THR A 31 8.89 6.17 6.02
C THR A 31 9.07 4.85 6.78
N LEU A 32 10.23 4.64 7.40
CA LEU A 32 10.48 3.45 8.21
C LEU A 32 9.55 3.39 9.44
N LYS A 33 9.30 4.54 10.09
CA LYS A 33 8.38 4.65 11.22
C LYS A 33 6.96 4.21 10.86
N LEU A 34 6.46 4.53 9.67
CA LEU A 34 5.14 4.07 9.22
C LEU A 34 5.01 2.54 9.29
N VAL A 35 6.04 1.82 8.83
CA VAL A 35 6.03 0.35 8.85
C VAL A 35 6.21 -0.19 10.27
N VAL A 36 7.09 0.41 11.07
CA VAL A 36 7.27 0.04 12.49
C VAL A 36 5.97 0.21 13.26
N ASP A 37 5.28 1.34 13.12
CA ASP A 37 4.04 1.62 13.84
C ASP A 37 2.92 0.65 13.40
N ARG A 38 2.81 0.36 12.10
CA ARG A 38 1.88 -0.67 11.60
C ARG A 38 2.18 -2.04 12.20
N ASP A 39 3.45 -2.44 12.27
CA ASP A 39 3.82 -3.73 12.86
C ASP A 39 3.58 -3.77 14.37
N ARG A 40 3.70 -2.64 15.09
CA ARG A 40 3.29 -2.52 16.50
C ARG A 40 1.79 -2.67 16.66
N GLU A 41 1.01 -2.01 15.80
CA GLU A 41 -0.45 -2.10 15.79
C GLU A 41 -0.89 -3.55 15.59
N ILE A 42 -0.28 -4.25 14.64
CA ILE A 42 -0.52 -5.69 14.38
C ILE A 42 -0.14 -6.54 15.59
N ALA A 43 1.02 -6.29 16.21
CA ALA A 43 1.49 -7.09 17.35
C ALA A 43 0.68 -6.85 18.64
N ALA A 44 0.21 -5.62 18.86
CA ALA A 44 -0.59 -5.24 20.00
C ALA A 44 -2.07 -5.59 19.84
N PHE A 45 -2.51 -5.88 18.61
CA PHE A 45 -3.90 -6.19 18.29
C PHE A 45 -4.38 -7.43 19.05
N LYS A 46 -5.49 -7.26 19.79
CA LYS A 46 -6.19 -8.35 20.45
C LYS A 46 -7.48 -8.62 19.71
N SER A 47 -7.57 -9.81 19.11
CA SER A 47 -8.77 -10.23 18.39
C SER A 47 -9.95 -10.36 19.37
N VAL A 48 -11.07 -9.73 19.01
CA VAL A 48 -12.32 -9.74 19.77
C VAL A 48 -13.33 -10.56 18.99
N PRO A 49 -13.98 -11.57 19.60
CA PRO A 49 -15.07 -12.28 18.96
C PRO A 49 -16.29 -11.36 18.82
N PHE A 50 -16.99 -11.48 17.70
CA PHE A 50 -18.26 -10.79 17.47
C PHE A 50 -19.20 -11.69 16.67
N TRP A 51 -20.50 -11.37 16.71
CA TRP A 51 -21.54 -12.15 16.06
C TRP A 51 -22.31 -11.30 15.07
N ALA A 52 -22.49 -11.83 13.86
CA ALA A 52 -23.36 -11.26 12.83
C ALA A 52 -24.45 -12.26 12.49
N ILE A 53 -25.55 -11.80 11.88
CA ILE A 53 -26.59 -12.69 11.37
C ILE A 53 -26.85 -12.34 9.92
N ASP A 54 -26.58 -13.31 9.05
CA ASP A 54 -27.01 -13.26 7.64
C ASP A 54 -28.43 -13.83 7.57
N VAL A 55 -29.36 -13.08 7.00
CA VAL A 55 -30.75 -13.52 6.82
C VAL A 55 -31.05 -13.65 5.34
N SER A 56 -31.39 -14.86 4.90
CA SER A 56 -31.86 -15.14 3.55
C SER A 56 -33.37 -14.89 3.50
N LEU A 57 -33.78 -13.93 2.66
CA LEU A 57 -35.16 -13.51 2.46
C LEU A 57 -35.62 -13.84 1.04
N SER A 58 -36.93 -13.94 0.85
CA SER A 58 -37.55 -14.09 -0.48
C SER A 58 -38.75 -13.17 -0.62
N ALA A 59 -38.84 -12.46 -1.74
CA ALA A 59 -39.99 -11.67 -2.15
C ALA A 59 -40.30 -11.98 -3.62
N SER A 60 -41.57 -12.24 -3.93
CA SER A 60 -42.02 -12.54 -5.31
C SER A 60 -41.21 -13.65 -6.02
N GLY A 61 -40.75 -14.65 -5.25
CA GLY A 61 -39.94 -15.77 -5.76
C GLY A 61 -38.46 -15.44 -6.00
N GLN A 62 -38.01 -14.23 -5.68
CA GLN A 62 -36.61 -13.81 -5.79
C GLN A 62 -35.96 -13.78 -4.40
N ALA A 63 -34.88 -14.53 -4.25
CA ALA A 63 -34.09 -14.57 -3.02
C ALA A 63 -33.12 -13.38 -2.95
N PHE A 64 -32.93 -12.84 -1.75
CA PHE A 64 -31.95 -11.81 -1.44
C PHE A 64 -31.46 -11.94 0.01
N SER A 65 -30.37 -11.28 0.36
CA SER A 65 -29.79 -11.33 1.71
C SER A 65 -29.94 -10.00 2.43
N ALA A 66 -30.28 -10.07 3.72
CA ALA A 66 -30.23 -8.96 4.67
C ALA A 66 -29.25 -9.26 5.80
N GLN A 67 -28.73 -8.20 6.42
CA GLN A 67 -27.85 -8.26 7.59
C GLN A 67 -28.61 -7.78 8.81
N TRP A 68 -28.49 -8.50 9.93
CA TRP A 68 -29.03 -8.04 11.20
C TRP A 68 -28.25 -6.82 11.72
N VAL A 69 -29.00 -5.85 12.23
CA VAL A 69 -28.46 -4.70 12.94
C VAL A 69 -28.59 -4.96 14.44
N PRO A 70 -27.49 -5.17 15.17
CA PRO A 70 -27.55 -5.42 16.60
C PRO A 70 -28.13 -4.23 17.36
N PRO A 71 -28.84 -4.45 18.49
CA PRO A 71 -29.32 -3.38 19.33
C PRO A 71 -28.18 -2.63 20.02
N ASP A 72 -28.44 -1.38 20.41
CA ASP A 72 -27.50 -0.57 21.18
C ASP A 72 -27.15 -1.23 22.52
N GLY A 73 -25.94 -0.99 23.01
CA GLY A 73 -25.45 -1.51 24.30
C GLY A 73 -24.86 -2.92 24.25
N CYS A 74 -24.93 -3.62 23.12
CA CYS A 74 -24.20 -4.88 22.89
C CYS A 74 -23.13 -4.81 21.79
N THR A 75 -22.85 -3.62 21.27
CA THR A 75 -21.95 -3.40 20.12
C THR A 75 -20.62 -2.74 20.53
N ASP A 76 -19.62 -2.85 19.66
CA ASP A 76 -18.46 -1.96 19.67
C ASP A 76 -18.66 -0.71 18.79
N ASP A 77 -17.65 0.15 18.71
CA ASP A 77 -17.67 1.39 17.89
C ASP A 77 -17.92 1.14 16.39
N ALA A 78 -17.74 -0.10 15.91
CA ALA A 78 -18.02 -0.49 14.53
C ALA A 78 -19.40 -1.14 14.36
N GLY A 79 -20.24 -1.14 15.40
CA GLY A 79 -21.58 -1.71 15.38
C GLY A 79 -21.62 -3.24 15.44
N ARG A 80 -20.53 -3.92 15.80
CA ARG A 80 -20.46 -5.39 15.83
C ARG A 80 -20.96 -5.93 17.16
N CYS A 81 -21.87 -6.89 17.15
CA CYS A 81 -22.39 -7.49 18.40
C CYS A 81 -21.30 -8.28 19.14
N LEU A 82 -21.03 -7.94 20.39
CA LEU A 82 -20.05 -8.59 21.28
C LEU A 82 -20.69 -9.62 22.23
N GLN A 83 -21.99 -9.89 22.10
CA GLN A 83 -22.71 -10.78 23.01
C GLN A 83 -23.39 -11.92 22.24
N GLN A 84 -22.80 -13.12 22.33
CA GLN A 84 -23.36 -14.32 21.71
C GLN A 84 -24.84 -14.59 22.05
N PRO A 85 -25.29 -14.49 23.33
CA PRO A 85 -26.68 -14.80 23.67
C PRO A 85 -27.68 -13.87 22.96
N VAL A 86 -27.32 -12.60 22.79
CA VAL A 86 -28.15 -11.60 22.08
C VAL A 86 -28.32 -12.00 20.62
N ALA A 87 -27.22 -12.36 19.93
CA ALA A 87 -27.29 -12.80 18.53
C ALA A 87 -28.07 -14.13 18.38
N GLN A 88 -27.90 -15.07 19.31
CA GLN A 88 -28.64 -16.33 19.29
C GLN A 88 -30.14 -16.13 19.49
N GLN A 89 -30.52 -15.27 20.45
CA GLN A 89 -31.91 -14.92 20.69
C GLN A 89 -32.53 -14.19 19.50
N ALA A 90 -31.82 -13.23 18.91
CA ALA A 90 -32.26 -12.52 17.72
C ALA A 90 -32.49 -13.49 16.54
N ALA A 91 -31.57 -14.42 16.28
CA ALA A 91 -31.75 -15.43 15.24
C ALA A 91 -32.96 -16.35 15.48
N GLN A 92 -33.22 -16.74 16.74
CA GLN A 92 -34.41 -17.51 17.09
C GLN A 92 -35.69 -16.72 16.83
N GLN A 93 -35.73 -15.43 17.21
CA GLN A 93 -36.88 -14.55 16.96
C GLN A 93 -37.14 -14.35 15.47
N ILE A 94 -36.08 -14.15 14.67
CA ILE A 94 -36.17 -14.03 13.20
C ILE A 94 -36.75 -15.32 12.59
N ARG A 95 -36.25 -16.49 12.98
CA ARG A 95 -36.76 -17.78 12.48
C ARG A 95 -38.20 -18.04 12.91
N ALA A 96 -38.55 -17.70 14.15
CA ALA A 96 -39.90 -17.88 14.69
C ALA A 96 -40.92 -16.95 14.03
N ALA A 97 -40.53 -15.73 13.66
CA ALA A 97 -41.38 -14.80 12.95
C ALA A 97 -41.70 -15.27 11.52
N GLY A 98 -40.76 -15.94 10.85
CA GLY A 98 -40.94 -16.57 9.53
C GLY A 98 -41.11 -15.59 8.35
N ALA A 99 -41.35 -14.31 8.62
CA ALA A 99 -41.42 -13.25 7.63
C ALA A 99 -40.88 -11.92 8.20
N ALA A 100 -40.17 -11.17 7.36
CA ALA A 100 -39.71 -9.81 7.63
C ALA A 100 -40.60 -8.81 6.87
N GLN A 101 -41.00 -7.72 7.52
CA GLN A 101 -41.74 -6.64 6.89
C GLN A 101 -40.78 -5.53 6.47
N VAL A 102 -40.89 -5.06 5.23
CA VAL A 102 -40.15 -3.88 4.77
C VAL A 102 -40.70 -2.65 5.49
N VAL A 103 -39.82 -1.97 6.23
CA VAL A 103 -40.12 -0.74 6.98
C VAL A 103 -39.89 0.48 6.10
N SER A 104 -38.80 0.48 5.35
CA SER A 104 -38.47 1.54 4.39
C SER A 104 -37.64 0.97 3.25
N VAL A 105 -37.73 1.59 2.08
CA VAL A 105 -36.87 1.29 0.94
C VAL A 105 -36.53 2.59 0.23
N GLU A 106 -35.23 2.85 0.11
CA GLU A 106 -34.72 4.02 -0.59
C GLU A 106 -33.83 3.57 -1.74
N THR A 107 -34.09 4.10 -2.93
CA THR A 107 -33.25 3.89 -4.11
C THR A 107 -32.71 5.22 -4.59
N GLU A 108 -31.39 5.34 -4.67
CA GLU A 108 -30.73 6.50 -5.24
C GLU A 108 -29.88 6.12 -6.46
N ARG A 109 -29.89 6.97 -7.48
CA ARG A 109 -29.01 6.87 -8.64
C ARG A 109 -27.65 7.46 -8.30
N VAL A 110 -26.63 6.62 -8.18
CA VAL A 110 -25.23 7.02 -7.97
C VAL A 110 -24.53 7.17 -9.32
N ARG A 111 -23.73 8.24 -9.46
CA ARG A 111 -22.88 8.50 -10.63
C ARG A 111 -21.42 8.62 -10.22
N GLU A 112 -20.58 7.76 -10.77
CA GLU A 112 -19.14 7.74 -10.52
C GLU A 112 -18.39 8.19 -11.77
N GLY A 113 -17.69 9.31 -11.67
CA GLY A 113 -16.78 9.78 -12.73
C GLY A 113 -15.53 8.90 -12.83
N PRO A 114 -14.84 8.90 -13.99
CA PRO A 114 -13.64 8.09 -14.17
C PRO A 114 -12.54 8.47 -13.16
N PRO A 115 -11.68 7.50 -12.77
CA PRO A 115 -10.46 7.84 -12.05
C PRO A 115 -9.60 8.78 -12.90
N LEU A 116 -8.77 9.58 -12.23
CA LEU A 116 -7.81 10.44 -12.92
C LEU A 116 -6.77 9.59 -13.67
N LEU A 117 -6.00 10.27 -14.51
CA LEU A 117 -4.83 9.69 -15.15
C LEU A 117 -3.77 9.40 -14.09
N PHE A 118 -2.75 8.63 -14.45
CA PHE A 118 -1.71 8.29 -13.50
C PHE A 118 -0.75 9.45 -13.24
N ASP A 119 -0.57 9.79 -11.97
CA ASP A 119 0.74 10.19 -11.46
C ASP A 119 1.59 8.94 -11.15
N LEU A 120 2.90 9.10 -10.96
CA LEU A 120 3.82 7.97 -10.73
C LEU A 120 3.44 7.15 -9.49
N GLY A 121 3.14 7.79 -8.37
CA GLY A 121 2.82 7.11 -7.12
C GLY A 121 1.51 6.32 -7.21
N THR A 122 0.52 6.83 -7.93
CA THR A 122 -0.74 6.12 -8.20
C THR A 122 -0.51 4.94 -9.16
N LEU A 123 0.35 5.11 -10.17
CA LEU A 123 0.77 4.00 -11.04
C LEU A 123 1.46 2.89 -10.23
N GLN A 124 2.38 3.26 -9.34
CA GLN A 124 3.07 2.35 -8.42
C GLN A 124 2.10 1.62 -7.48
N GLU A 125 1.10 2.31 -6.93
CA GLU A 125 0.06 1.69 -6.11
C GLU A 125 -0.72 0.63 -6.90
N VAL A 126 -1.21 0.98 -8.09
CA VAL A 126 -2.02 0.09 -8.92
C VAL A 126 -1.20 -1.09 -9.44
N CYS A 127 0.03 -0.87 -9.91
CA CYS A 127 0.93 -1.94 -10.34
C CYS A 127 1.29 -2.89 -9.20
N SER A 128 1.48 -2.37 -7.98
CA SER A 128 1.71 -3.22 -6.81
C SER A 128 0.48 -4.07 -6.47
N LYS A 129 -0.73 -3.47 -6.50
CA LYS A 129 -1.98 -4.19 -6.21
C LYS A 129 -2.32 -5.23 -7.27
N GLN A 130 -2.38 -4.84 -8.54
CA GLN A 130 -2.90 -5.66 -9.63
C GLN A 130 -1.85 -6.57 -10.26
N LEU A 131 -0.60 -6.11 -10.38
CA LEU A 131 0.47 -6.83 -11.08
C LEU A 131 1.52 -7.42 -10.13
N GLY A 132 1.44 -7.11 -8.83
CA GLY A 132 2.42 -7.56 -7.84
C GLY A 132 3.83 -7.00 -8.05
N LEU A 133 3.96 -5.90 -8.82
CA LEU A 133 5.26 -5.29 -9.12
C LEU A 133 5.80 -4.52 -7.91
N ASP A 134 7.13 -4.52 -7.79
CA ASP A 134 7.81 -3.59 -6.89
C ASP A 134 7.68 -2.16 -7.39
N VAL A 135 7.71 -1.18 -6.49
CA VAL A 135 7.53 0.23 -6.88
C VAL A 135 8.72 0.77 -7.69
N GLN A 136 9.92 0.22 -7.44
CA GLN A 136 11.12 0.52 -8.22
C GLN A 136 11.05 -0.10 -9.62
N GLU A 137 10.62 -1.37 -9.72
CA GLU A 137 10.40 -2.04 -11.00
C GLU A 137 9.36 -1.30 -11.84
N THR A 138 8.28 -0.81 -11.20
CA THR A 138 7.27 0.01 -11.89
C THR A 138 7.87 1.31 -12.45
N LEU A 139 8.75 1.98 -11.71
CA LEU A 139 9.43 3.20 -12.16
C LEU A 139 10.41 2.91 -13.32
N GLU A 140 11.09 1.78 -13.30
CA GLU A 140 11.98 1.35 -14.39
C GLU A 140 11.19 1.03 -15.66
N ILE A 141 10.08 0.30 -15.52
CA ILE A 141 9.15 0.03 -16.63
C ILE A 141 8.57 1.33 -17.19
N ALA A 142 8.10 2.24 -16.35
CA ALA A 142 7.55 3.52 -16.81
C ALA A 142 8.60 4.38 -17.54
N GLN A 143 9.87 4.33 -17.09
CA GLN A 143 10.99 4.93 -17.83
C GLN A 143 11.23 4.27 -19.19
N ALA A 144 11.23 2.94 -19.26
CA ALA A 144 11.38 2.23 -20.53
C ALA A 144 10.24 2.57 -21.51
N LEU A 145 9.00 2.65 -21.03
CA LEU A 145 7.85 3.08 -21.83
C LEU A 145 8.01 4.50 -22.38
N TYR A 146 8.64 5.41 -21.63
CA TYR A 146 8.90 6.78 -22.03
C TYR A 146 10.11 6.93 -22.97
N GLU A 147 11.28 6.39 -22.60
CA GLU A 147 12.55 6.67 -23.30
C GLU A 147 12.82 5.68 -24.44
N THR A 148 12.57 4.39 -24.20
CA THR A 148 12.86 3.32 -25.17
C THR A 148 11.73 3.16 -26.17
N HIS A 149 10.51 2.98 -25.65
CA HIS A 149 9.34 2.68 -26.48
C HIS A 149 8.62 3.93 -26.99
N LYS A 150 8.89 5.09 -26.38
CA LYS A 150 8.21 6.38 -26.66
C LYS A 150 6.68 6.25 -26.65
N ALA A 151 6.17 5.32 -25.85
CA ALA A 151 4.77 4.91 -25.82
C ALA A 151 3.94 5.74 -24.84
N THR A 152 4.58 6.33 -23.82
CA THR A 152 3.93 7.16 -22.81
C THR A 152 4.65 8.48 -22.59
N THR A 153 3.98 9.45 -21.98
CA THR A 153 4.58 10.74 -21.57
C THR A 153 5.45 10.60 -20.32
N TYR A 154 6.05 11.71 -19.88
CA TYR A 154 7.04 11.74 -18.80
C TYR A 154 6.56 11.02 -17.52
N PRO A 155 7.26 9.97 -17.04
CA PRO A 155 6.72 9.04 -16.06
C PRO A 155 6.95 9.47 -14.60
N ARG A 156 7.68 10.55 -14.34
CA ARG A 156 7.95 11.04 -12.96
C ARG A 156 7.07 12.24 -12.60
N SER A 157 5.84 12.25 -13.13
CA SER A 157 4.82 13.25 -12.86
C SER A 157 4.12 13.01 -11.51
N ASP A 158 3.75 14.09 -10.83
CA ASP A 158 2.97 14.11 -9.59
C ASP A 158 1.51 14.56 -9.80
N SER A 159 1.11 14.84 -11.05
CA SER A 159 -0.25 15.24 -11.40
C SER A 159 -0.97 14.14 -12.18
N GLY A 160 -2.24 13.89 -11.84
CA GLY A 160 -3.16 13.07 -12.64
C GLY A 160 -4.04 13.88 -13.60
N TYR A 161 -3.72 15.15 -13.82
CA TYR A 161 -4.48 16.09 -14.65
C TYR A 161 -3.74 16.42 -15.96
N LEU A 162 -4.46 16.90 -16.97
CA LEU A 162 -3.93 17.38 -18.25
C LEU A 162 -4.23 18.86 -18.44
N PRO A 163 -3.34 19.61 -19.11
CA PRO A 163 -3.65 20.93 -19.63
C PRO A 163 -4.83 20.88 -20.58
N GLU A 164 -5.71 21.88 -20.52
CA GLU A 164 -6.87 21.98 -21.40
C GLU A 164 -6.46 22.14 -22.87
N SER A 165 -5.30 22.74 -23.13
CA SER A 165 -4.75 22.91 -24.48
C SER A 165 -4.42 21.58 -25.17
N MET A 166 -4.06 20.54 -24.42
CA MET A 166 -3.75 19.21 -24.96
C MET A 166 -5.01 18.50 -25.49
N PHE A 167 -6.21 19.02 -25.21
CA PHE A 167 -7.44 18.43 -25.73
C PHE A 167 -7.47 18.40 -27.27
N ALA A 168 -6.79 19.34 -27.94
CA ALA A 168 -6.67 19.37 -29.40
C ALA A 168 -5.94 18.15 -29.97
N GLU A 169 -5.13 17.46 -29.16
CA GLU A 169 -4.34 16.29 -29.57
C GLU A 169 -5.10 14.96 -29.42
N VAL A 170 -6.26 14.97 -28.75
CA VAL A 170 -7.05 13.77 -28.44
C VAL A 170 -7.32 12.90 -29.68
N PRO A 171 -7.75 13.43 -30.84
CA PRO A 171 -7.96 12.61 -32.03
C PRO A 171 -6.70 11.84 -32.44
N THR A 172 -5.55 12.51 -32.43
CA THR A 172 -4.26 11.91 -32.81
C THR A 172 -3.83 10.83 -31.81
N VAL A 173 -3.99 11.06 -30.50
CA VAL A 173 -3.67 10.04 -29.48
C VAL A 173 -4.57 8.81 -29.64
N LEU A 174 -5.88 8.98 -29.84
CA LEU A 174 -6.81 7.86 -30.01
C LEU A 174 -6.54 7.07 -31.30
N ASP A 175 -6.22 7.77 -32.40
CA ASP A 175 -5.86 7.12 -33.66
C ASP A 175 -4.51 6.38 -33.55
N SER A 176 -3.54 6.94 -32.80
CA SER A 176 -2.28 6.27 -32.45
C SER A 176 -2.52 4.99 -31.64
N LEU A 177 -3.40 5.04 -30.63
CA LEU A 177 -3.78 3.88 -29.84
C LEU A 177 -4.40 2.78 -30.69
N LEU A 178 -5.29 3.13 -31.62
CA LEU A 178 -5.93 2.16 -32.51
C LEU A 178 -4.95 1.54 -33.51
N LYS A 179 -3.96 2.31 -33.99
CA LYS A 179 -2.85 1.78 -34.81
C LYS A 179 -1.94 0.85 -34.01
N THR A 180 -1.64 1.22 -32.77
CA THR A 180 -0.84 0.44 -31.81
C THR A 180 -1.49 -0.90 -31.48
N ASP A 181 -2.81 -0.89 -31.25
CA ASP A 181 -3.58 -2.06 -30.87
C ASP A 181 -4.95 -2.08 -31.57
N PRO A 182 -5.06 -2.75 -32.73
CA PRO A 182 -6.31 -2.88 -33.46
C PRO A 182 -7.43 -3.59 -32.69
N SER A 183 -7.13 -4.30 -31.60
CA SER A 183 -8.16 -4.92 -30.76
C SER A 183 -9.05 -3.90 -30.04
N LEU A 184 -8.64 -2.63 -30.00
CA LEU A 184 -9.42 -1.53 -29.41
C LEU A 184 -10.61 -1.08 -30.27
N ARG A 185 -10.77 -1.57 -31.52
CA ARG A 185 -11.89 -1.17 -32.40
C ARG A 185 -13.26 -1.16 -31.72
N PRO A 186 -13.67 -2.19 -30.93
CA PRO A 186 -14.99 -2.21 -30.30
C PRO A 186 -15.20 -1.09 -29.27
N ILE A 187 -14.15 -0.71 -28.54
CA ILE A 187 -14.27 0.37 -27.56
C ILE A 187 -14.18 1.75 -28.22
N MET A 188 -13.40 1.89 -29.29
CA MET A 188 -13.25 3.17 -30.00
C MET A 188 -14.57 3.73 -30.51
N GLY A 189 -15.52 2.87 -30.89
CA GLY A 189 -16.87 3.27 -31.31
C GLY A 189 -17.78 3.76 -30.18
N GLN A 190 -17.38 3.57 -28.91
CA GLN A 190 -18.14 3.98 -27.72
C GLN A 190 -17.57 5.24 -27.05
N LEU A 191 -16.40 5.71 -27.50
CA LEU A 191 -15.77 6.91 -26.94
C LEU A 191 -16.44 8.17 -27.46
N ASP A 192 -16.81 9.07 -26.56
CA ASP A 192 -17.12 10.45 -26.92
C ASP A 192 -15.81 11.27 -26.94
N ARG A 193 -15.28 11.49 -28.13
CA ARG A 193 -14.04 12.26 -28.34
C ARG A 193 -14.17 13.73 -27.92
N SER A 194 -15.39 14.23 -27.74
CA SER A 194 -15.66 15.60 -27.27
C SER A 194 -15.78 15.69 -25.74
N GLN A 195 -15.88 14.54 -25.06
CA GLN A 195 -16.04 14.49 -23.61
C GLN A 195 -14.80 15.05 -22.89
N ARG A 196 -15.04 16.00 -21.99
CA ARG A 196 -14.04 16.53 -21.06
C ARG A 196 -14.35 16.06 -19.64
N SER A 197 -13.68 15.00 -19.21
CA SER A 197 -13.71 14.59 -17.81
C SER A 197 -13.04 15.65 -16.91
N ARG A 198 -13.11 15.47 -15.59
CA ARG A 198 -12.40 16.33 -14.63
C ARG A 198 -10.88 16.32 -14.75
N ALA A 199 -10.29 15.43 -15.58
CA ALA A 199 -8.85 15.36 -15.77
C ALA A 199 -8.30 16.57 -16.55
N TRP A 200 -9.10 17.23 -17.39
CA TRP A 200 -8.70 18.43 -18.12
C TRP A 200 -8.86 19.65 -17.21
N ASN A 201 -7.77 20.14 -16.62
CA ASN A 201 -7.81 21.23 -15.65
C ASN A 201 -6.44 21.90 -15.47
N ASP A 202 -6.25 23.06 -16.10
CA ASP A 202 -4.98 23.81 -16.02
C ASP A 202 -4.58 24.16 -14.58
N GLY A 203 -5.56 24.49 -13.72
CA GLY A 203 -5.32 24.85 -12.33
C GLY A 203 -4.91 23.70 -11.42
N LYS A 204 -4.87 22.46 -11.93
CA LYS A 204 -4.45 21.25 -11.21
C LYS A 204 -3.23 20.57 -11.85
N VAL A 205 -2.70 21.13 -12.92
CA VAL A 205 -1.42 20.71 -13.49
C VAL A 205 -0.29 21.37 -12.70
N THR A 206 0.75 20.59 -12.40
CA THR A 206 1.95 21.05 -11.68
C THR A 206 3.04 21.38 -12.72
N ALA A 207 4.31 21.05 -12.44
CA ALA A 207 5.37 21.10 -13.45
C ALA A 207 5.15 20.09 -14.60
N HIS A 208 4.38 19.02 -14.35
CA HIS A 208 4.09 17.98 -15.31
C HIS A 208 2.60 17.59 -15.26
N HIS A 209 2.15 16.89 -16.30
CA HIS A 209 0.77 16.42 -16.44
C HIS A 209 0.68 14.89 -16.27
N GLY A 210 -0.52 14.32 -16.29
CA GLY A 210 -0.77 12.88 -16.17
C GLY A 210 0.00 12.04 -17.19
N ILE A 211 0.42 10.85 -16.77
CA ILE A 211 1.09 9.87 -17.62
C ILE A 211 0.05 9.29 -18.60
N ILE A 212 0.22 9.55 -19.89
CA ILE A 212 -0.71 9.16 -20.96
C ILE A 212 0.03 8.53 -22.14
N PRO A 213 -0.66 7.81 -23.02
CA PRO A 213 -0.10 7.39 -24.31
C PRO A 213 0.31 8.58 -25.19
N THR A 214 1.30 8.39 -26.06
CA THR A 214 1.81 9.44 -26.96
C THR A 214 1.07 9.50 -28.30
N LEU A 215 1.40 10.53 -29.10
CA LEU A 215 0.83 10.79 -30.42
C LEU A 215 1.27 9.79 -31.50
N GLU A 216 2.37 9.06 -31.26
CA GLU A 216 2.95 8.13 -32.22
C GLU A 216 2.62 6.67 -31.86
N PRO A 217 2.29 5.81 -32.83
CA PRO A 217 2.00 4.41 -32.54
C PRO A 217 3.19 3.69 -31.90
N ALA A 218 2.95 2.93 -30.83
CA ALA A 218 3.98 2.14 -30.16
C ALA A 218 4.09 0.73 -30.77
N ASN A 219 5.27 0.12 -30.67
CA ASN A 219 5.46 -1.29 -31.05
C ASN A 219 5.29 -2.22 -29.84
N LEU A 220 4.08 -2.77 -29.68
CA LEU A 220 3.78 -3.67 -28.55
C LEU A 220 4.62 -4.94 -28.53
N SER A 221 5.07 -5.44 -29.69
CA SER A 221 5.89 -6.66 -29.77
C SER A 221 7.31 -6.48 -29.23
N ALA A 222 7.77 -5.23 -29.10
CA ALA A 222 9.07 -4.90 -28.50
C ALA A 222 9.01 -4.78 -26.97
N MET A 223 7.82 -4.78 -26.37
CA MET A 223 7.61 -4.69 -24.93
C MET A 223 7.63 -6.09 -24.30
N SER A 224 8.27 -6.20 -23.13
CA SER A 224 8.10 -7.35 -22.24
C SER A 224 6.65 -7.45 -21.74
N GLU A 225 6.28 -8.62 -21.20
CA GLU A 225 4.94 -8.84 -20.65
C GLU A 225 4.58 -7.82 -19.55
N LYS A 226 5.54 -7.49 -18.68
CA LYS A 226 5.34 -6.50 -17.61
C LYS A 226 5.20 -5.09 -18.15
N GLU A 227 6.03 -4.68 -19.12
CA GLU A 227 5.89 -3.38 -19.79
C GLU A 227 4.54 -3.25 -20.48
N LEU A 228 4.11 -4.30 -21.19
CA LEU A 228 2.81 -4.33 -21.85
C LEU A 228 1.65 -4.24 -20.85
N ALA A 229 1.75 -4.93 -19.70
CA ALA A 229 0.74 -4.85 -18.65
C ALA A 229 0.63 -3.44 -18.05
N VAL A 230 1.76 -2.78 -17.77
CA VAL A 230 1.78 -1.39 -17.29
C VAL A 230 1.24 -0.42 -18.34
N TYR A 231 1.65 -0.57 -19.60
CA TYR A 231 1.12 0.25 -20.71
C TYR A 231 -0.39 0.11 -20.86
N ARG A 232 -0.94 -1.11 -20.73
CA ARG A 232 -2.39 -1.36 -20.77
C ARG A 232 -3.13 -0.62 -19.67
N LEU A 233 -2.58 -0.56 -18.45
CA LEU A 233 -3.18 0.22 -17.36
C LEU A 233 -3.23 1.72 -17.70
N ILE A 234 -2.12 2.29 -18.16
CA ILE A 234 -2.00 3.71 -18.54
C ILE A 234 -2.99 4.05 -19.65
N ARG A 235 -3.01 3.23 -20.70
CA ARG A 235 -3.95 3.37 -21.81
C ARG A 235 -5.40 3.30 -21.35
N ALA A 236 -5.75 2.35 -20.49
CA ALA A 236 -7.11 2.17 -20.04
C ALA A 236 -7.60 3.37 -19.21
N HIS A 237 -6.74 3.97 -18.38
CA HIS A 237 -7.07 5.20 -17.66
C HIS A 237 -7.24 6.40 -18.61
N TYR A 238 -6.50 6.47 -19.70
CA TYR A 238 -6.71 7.50 -20.73
C TYR A 238 -8.06 7.32 -21.45
N LEU A 239 -8.37 6.09 -21.90
CA LEU A 239 -9.65 5.78 -22.58
C LEU A 239 -10.87 6.06 -21.68
N ALA A 240 -10.75 5.80 -20.38
CA ALA A 240 -11.79 6.07 -19.39
C ALA A 240 -12.24 7.54 -19.36
N GLN A 241 -11.36 8.48 -19.76
CA GLN A 241 -11.70 9.91 -19.77
C GLN A 241 -12.74 10.29 -20.83
N PHE A 242 -12.98 9.41 -21.82
CA PHE A 242 -13.90 9.62 -22.94
C PHE A 242 -15.12 8.69 -22.90
N LEU A 243 -15.33 8.02 -21.76
CA LEU A 243 -16.51 7.18 -21.50
C LEU A 243 -17.40 7.84 -20.45
N PRO A 244 -18.73 7.64 -20.52
CA PRO A 244 -19.64 8.25 -19.57
C PRO A 244 -19.39 7.72 -18.14
N HIS A 245 -20.01 8.39 -17.16
CA HIS A 245 -19.98 7.95 -15.78
C HIS A 245 -20.48 6.50 -15.64
N HIS A 246 -19.89 5.76 -14.69
CA HIS A 246 -20.50 4.53 -14.21
C HIS A 246 -21.74 4.92 -13.39
N GLU A 247 -22.90 4.39 -13.75
CA GLU A 247 -24.15 4.69 -13.06
C GLU A 247 -24.78 3.42 -12.51
N PHE A 248 -25.26 3.48 -11.26
CA PHE A 248 -25.99 2.39 -10.65
C PHE A 248 -27.05 2.91 -9.67
N ASP A 249 -28.11 2.13 -9.53
CA ASP A 249 -29.12 2.34 -8.49
C ASP A 249 -28.67 1.59 -7.22
N ARG A 250 -28.40 2.36 -6.16
CA ARG A 250 -28.15 1.84 -4.82
C ARG A 250 -29.47 1.80 -4.08
N THR A 251 -29.92 0.60 -3.73
CA THR A 251 -31.15 0.41 -2.95
C THR A 251 -30.79 -0.03 -1.53
N ILE A 252 -31.30 0.66 -0.52
CA ILE A 252 -31.19 0.27 0.88
C ILE A 252 -32.61 0.01 1.39
N ALA A 253 -32.87 -1.21 1.85
CA ALA A 253 -34.13 -1.58 2.47
C ALA A 253 -33.91 -1.89 3.95
N GLU A 254 -34.66 -1.22 4.82
CA GLU A 254 -34.75 -1.58 6.23
C GLU A 254 -35.95 -2.51 6.44
N LEU A 255 -35.76 -3.60 7.17
CA LEU A 255 -36.82 -4.56 7.46
C LEU A 255 -36.90 -4.84 8.95
N SER A 256 -38.09 -5.19 9.41
CA SER A 256 -38.37 -5.65 10.78
C SER A 256 -38.79 -7.11 10.76
N CYS A 257 -38.17 -7.95 11.57
CA CYS A 257 -38.48 -9.37 11.67
C CYS A 257 -38.42 -9.82 13.14
N GLY A 258 -39.56 -10.14 13.75
CA GLY A 258 -39.61 -10.56 15.16
C GLY A 258 -39.01 -9.53 16.12
N GLN A 259 -39.28 -8.24 15.91
CA GLN A 259 -38.69 -7.08 16.63
C GLN A 259 -37.18 -6.84 16.37
N GLN A 260 -36.56 -7.60 15.46
CA GLN A 260 -35.17 -7.38 15.04
C GLN A 260 -35.11 -6.50 13.79
N LYS A 261 -34.14 -5.57 13.76
CA LYS A 261 -33.86 -4.74 12.59
C LYS A 261 -32.92 -5.47 11.64
N LEU A 262 -33.27 -5.49 10.36
CA LEU A 262 -32.47 -6.02 9.26
C LEU A 262 -32.23 -4.92 8.22
N VAL A 263 -31.09 -4.97 7.54
CA VAL A 263 -30.78 -4.06 6.43
C VAL A 263 -30.33 -4.89 5.23
N ALA A 264 -30.96 -4.66 4.07
CA ALA A 264 -30.54 -5.21 2.80
C ALA A 264 -30.03 -4.08 1.90
N THR A 265 -28.87 -4.26 1.27
CA THR A 265 -28.31 -3.32 0.30
C THR A 265 -28.21 -4.00 -1.06
N GLY A 266 -28.71 -3.34 -2.11
CA GLY A 266 -28.61 -3.74 -3.50
C GLY A 266 -27.89 -2.72 -4.35
N LYS A 267 -27.24 -3.21 -5.40
CA LYS A 267 -26.62 -2.42 -6.46
C LYS A 267 -27.08 -2.95 -7.81
N GLN A 268 -27.80 -2.12 -8.58
CA GLN A 268 -28.18 -2.43 -9.95
C GLN A 268 -27.45 -1.49 -10.91
N VAL A 269 -26.54 -2.03 -11.73
CA VAL A 269 -25.82 -1.23 -12.73
C VAL A 269 -26.80 -0.75 -13.79
N ALA A 270 -26.91 0.56 -13.94
CA ALA A 270 -27.73 1.22 -14.95
C ALA A 270 -26.91 1.59 -16.19
N ALA A 271 -25.66 1.98 -16.02
CA ALA A 271 -24.71 2.21 -17.11
C ALA A 271 -23.30 1.78 -16.69
N GLN A 272 -22.64 0.95 -17.51
CA GLN A 272 -21.27 0.52 -17.22
C GLN A 272 -20.28 1.69 -17.27
N GLY A 273 -20.40 2.56 -18.28
CA GLY A 273 -19.55 3.74 -18.42
C GLY A 273 -18.06 3.39 -18.53
N TRP A 274 -17.22 4.16 -17.86
CA TRP A 274 -15.77 3.97 -17.87
C TRP A 274 -15.27 2.62 -17.34
N HIS A 275 -16.10 1.84 -16.62
CA HIS A 275 -15.76 0.48 -16.22
C HIS A 275 -15.49 -0.46 -17.42
N LEU A 276 -15.96 -0.11 -18.62
CA LEU A 276 -15.72 -0.91 -19.84
C LEU A 276 -14.24 -1.11 -20.19
N VAL A 277 -13.36 -0.21 -19.74
CA VAL A 277 -11.92 -0.26 -20.06
C VAL A 277 -11.05 -0.59 -18.86
N LEU A 278 -11.54 -0.38 -17.64
CA LEU A 278 -10.79 -0.72 -16.43
C LEU A 278 -11.19 -2.11 -15.97
N ALA A 279 -10.19 -2.96 -15.75
CA ALA A 279 -10.44 -4.27 -15.14
C ALA A 279 -11.10 -4.05 -13.78
N GLU A 280 -12.26 -4.68 -13.54
CA GLU A 280 -12.85 -4.68 -12.21
C GLU A 280 -11.84 -5.33 -11.25
N PRO A 281 -11.49 -4.68 -10.14
CA PRO A 281 -10.68 -5.33 -9.13
C PRO A 281 -11.45 -6.58 -8.70
N GLN A 282 -10.85 -7.76 -8.88
CA GLN A 282 -11.38 -8.97 -8.27
C GLN A 282 -11.56 -8.69 -6.77
N ALA A 283 -12.74 -9.02 -6.24
CA ALA A 283 -13.00 -8.89 -4.82
C ALA A 283 -11.83 -9.53 -4.06
N ASP A 284 -11.11 -8.73 -3.25
CA ASP A 284 -10.00 -9.23 -2.45
C ASP A 284 -10.56 -10.38 -1.59
N GLU A 285 -9.99 -11.59 -1.68
CA GLU A 285 -10.44 -12.81 -0.96
C GLU A 285 -10.40 -12.68 0.58
N ASP A 286 -9.90 -11.56 1.09
CA ASP A 286 -9.67 -11.30 2.50
C ASP A 286 -10.83 -10.50 3.13
N GLY A 287 -11.95 -11.16 3.37
CA GLY A 287 -12.72 -11.07 4.62
C GLY A 287 -13.33 -9.74 5.09
N GLU A 288 -13.21 -8.61 4.38
CA GLU A 288 -14.10 -7.48 4.63
C GLU A 288 -15.47 -7.81 4.03
N THR A 289 -16.51 -7.77 4.85
CA THR A 289 -17.92 -7.86 4.46
C THR A 289 -18.29 -6.63 3.63
N THR A 290 -17.72 -6.50 2.43
CA THR A 290 -18.33 -5.70 1.38
C THR A 290 -19.71 -6.29 1.17
N ALA A 291 -20.76 -5.46 1.30
CA ALA A 291 -22.13 -5.85 0.99
C ALA A 291 -22.10 -6.70 -0.29
N ARG A 292 -22.51 -7.97 -0.18
CA ARG A 292 -22.52 -8.89 -1.32
C ARG A 292 -23.20 -8.16 -2.46
N SER A 293 -22.51 -7.99 -3.59
CA SER A 293 -23.09 -7.35 -4.76
C SER A 293 -24.32 -8.15 -5.18
N GLN A 294 -25.50 -7.66 -4.82
CA GLN A 294 -26.80 -8.27 -5.12
C GLN A 294 -27.70 -7.21 -5.75
N VAL A 295 -28.65 -7.66 -6.55
CA VAL A 295 -29.78 -6.84 -7.00
C VAL A 295 -30.95 -7.21 -6.11
N LEU A 296 -31.55 -6.22 -5.44
CA LEU A 296 -32.75 -6.48 -4.64
C LEU A 296 -33.97 -6.63 -5.55
N PRO A 297 -34.94 -7.48 -5.19
CA PRO A 297 -36.24 -7.49 -5.86
C PRO A 297 -36.95 -6.15 -5.69
N ALA A 298 -38.03 -5.93 -6.44
CA ALA A 298 -38.88 -4.76 -6.22
C ALA A 298 -39.54 -4.84 -4.82
N LEU A 299 -39.04 -4.03 -3.89
CA LEU A 299 -39.54 -3.90 -2.53
C LEU A 299 -40.40 -2.63 -2.41
N ARG A 300 -41.35 -2.64 -1.48
CA ARG A 300 -42.15 -1.47 -1.09
C ARG A 300 -42.43 -1.56 0.40
N GLU A 301 -42.70 -0.43 1.03
CA GLU A 301 -43.14 -0.40 2.43
C GLU A 301 -44.32 -1.36 2.66
N ASP A 302 -44.32 -1.98 3.84
CA ASP A 302 -45.26 -3.00 4.29
C ASP A 302 -45.24 -4.33 3.52
N LEU A 303 -44.34 -4.50 2.55
CA LEU A 303 -44.18 -5.79 1.89
C LEU A 303 -43.61 -6.83 2.86
N ALA A 304 -44.27 -7.99 2.96
CA ALA A 304 -43.76 -9.13 3.69
C ALA A 304 -42.81 -9.97 2.81
N CYS A 305 -41.62 -10.25 3.33
CA CYS A 305 -40.59 -11.10 2.73
C CYS A 305 -40.44 -12.37 3.58
N GLN A 306 -40.51 -13.54 2.95
CA GLN A 306 -40.39 -14.81 3.66
C GLN A 306 -38.95 -15.02 4.13
N VAL A 307 -38.78 -15.48 5.37
CA VAL A 307 -37.47 -15.88 5.91
C VAL A 307 -37.19 -17.32 5.47
N ALA A 308 -36.16 -17.51 4.65
CA ALA A 308 -35.69 -18.84 4.27
C ALA A 308 -34.67 -19.37 5.29
N GLU A 309 -33.75 -18.52 5.74
CA GLU A 309 -32.69 -18.89 6.66
C GLU A 309 -32.24 -17.67 7.48
N ALA A 310 -31.78 -17.91 8.71
CA ALA A 310 -31.04 -16.93 9.50
C ALA A 310 -29.83 -17.61 10.12
N GLU A 311 -28.63 -17.27 9.68
CA GLU A 311 -27.37 -17.90 10.06
C GLU A 311 -26.60 -16.99 11.02
N VAL A 312 -26.34 -17.46 12.25
CA VAL A 312 -25.46 -16.75 13.19
C VAL A 312 -24.01 -17.06 12.84
N LYS A 313 -23.24 -16.03 12.49
CA LYS A 313 -21.82 -16.14 12.18
C LYS A 313 -21.00 -15.73 13.40
N ALA A 314 -20.20 -16.67 13.91
CA ALA A 314 -19.18 -16.38 14.92
C ALA A 314 -17.91 -15.88 14.21
N LEU A 315 -17.66 -14.59 14.30
CA LEU A 315 -16.57 -13.89 13.65
C LEU A 315 -15.57 -13.36 14.67
N LYS A 316 -14.44 -12.89 14.16
CA LYS A 316 -13.36 -12.32 14.96
C LYS A 316 -12.81 -11.10 14.25
N THR A 317 -12.51 -10.05 15.02
CA THR A 317 -11.81 -8.89 14.48
C THR A 317 -10.41 -9.31 14.01
N LEU A 318 -9.97 -8.74 12.89
CA LEU A 318 -8.67 -9.00 12.30
C LEU A 318 -7.72 -7.82 12.54
N PRO A 319 -6.41 -8.07 12.74
CA PRO A 319 -5.44 -6.99 12.79
C PRO A 319 -5.39 -6.25 11.44
N PRO A 320 -4.92 -5.00 11.41
CA PRO A 320 -4.69 -4.30 10.15
C PRO A 320 -3.66 -5.08 9.31
N LYS A 321 -3.77 -4.99 7.98
CA LYS A 321 -2.81 -5.66 7.09
C LYS A 321 -1.44 -4.97 7.17
N PRO A 322 -0.33 -5.74 7.11
CA PRO A 322 0.98 -5.14 6.90
C PRO A 322 1.01 -4.41 5.56
N TYR A 323 1.86 -3.40 5.44
CA TYR A 323 2.00 -2.67 4.18
C TYR A 323 2.52 -3.56 3.06
N THR A 324 2.00 -3.39 1.86
CA THR A 324 2.72 -3.63 0.59
C THR A 324 3.54 -2.39 0.22
N GLN A 325 4.44 -2.49 -0.77
CA GLN A 325 5.19 -1.32 -1.22
C GLN A 325 4.27 -0.24 -1.82
N GLY A 326 3.24 -0.62 -2.58
CA GLY A 326 2.26 0.33 -3.13
C GLY A 326 1.48 1.07 -2.03
N GLU A 327 1.01 0.36 -1.01
CA GLU A 327 0.33 0.99 0.13
C GLU A 327 1.25 1.88 0.97
N LEU A 328 2.56 1.56 1.02
CA LEU A 328 3.55 2.43 1.63
C LEU A 328 3.76 3.71 0.82
N VAL A 329 3.84 3.64 -0.52
CA VAL A 329 3.86 4.83 -1.40
C VAL A 329 2.61 5.68 -1.18
N LYS A 330 1.42 5.07 -1.18
CA LYS A 330 0.16 5.76 -0.85
C LYS A 330 0.21 6.44 0.51
N SER A 331 0.78 5.77 1.51
CA SER A 331 0.91 6.32 2.87
C SER A 331 1.93 7.45 2.94
N MET A 332 3.00 7.42 2.15
CA MET A 332 3.97 8.51 2.02
C MET A 332 3.33 9.74 1.36
N LYS A 333 2.49 9.57 0.32
CA LYS A 333 1.69 10.65 -0.29
C LYS A 333 0.70 11.26 0.71
N GLY A 334 -0.03 10.39 1.41
CA GLY A 334 -1.07 10.76 2.37
C GLY A 334 -0.58 11.02 3.79
N VAL A 335 0.72 11.21 4.00
CA VAL A 335 1.35 11.20 5.34
C VAL A 335 0.83 12.33 6.24
N ALA A 336 0.28 13.39 5.66
CA ALA A 336 -0.38 14.49 6.37
C ALA A 336 -1.48 14.03 7.35
N ARG A 337 -2.10 12.86 7.13
CA ARG A 337 -3.10 12.29 8.06
C ARG A 337 -2.53 11.89 9.43
N PHE A 338 -1.22 11.68 9.50
CA PHE A 338 -0.51 11.33 10.73
C PHE A 338 0.03 12.55 11.49
N VAL A 339 -0.18 13.76 10.95
CA VAL A 339 0.25 15.02 11.56
C VAL A 339 -0.95 15.74 12.17
N THR A 340 -0.81 16.14 13.43
CA THR A 340 -1.86 16.80 14.21
C THR A 340 -1.90 18.31 14.00
N ASP A 341 -0.74 18.96 13.84
CA ASP A 341 -0.65 20.41 13.58
C ASP A 341 -1.31 20.76 12.23
N PRO A 342 -2.36 21.61 12.21
CA PRO A 342 -3.07 21.95 10.99
C PRO A 342 -2.22 22.62 9.90
N ARG A 343 -1.24 23.45 10.29
CA ARG A 343 -0.37 24.17 9.34
C ARG A 343 0.61 23.21 8.67
N LEU A 344 1.24 22.33 9.47
CA LEU A 344 2.15 21.30 8.93
C LEU A 344 1.40 20.29 8.08
N LYS A 345 0.18 19.90 8.50
CA LYS A 345 -0.72 19.05 7.73
C LYS A 345 -1.06 19.66 6.37
N GLN A 346 -1.35 20.96 6.31
CA GLN A 346 -1.63 21.64 5.05
C GLN A 346 -0.39 21.66 4.16
N LYS A 347 0.78 22.04 4.69
CA LYS A 347 2.02 22.07 3.91
C LYS A 347 2.38 20.69 3.32
N LEU A 348 2.18 19.60 4.07
CA LEU A 348 2.37 18.24 3.55
C LEU A 348 1.35 17.87 2.46
N LYS A 349 0.13 18.41 2.48
CA LYS A 349 -0.80 18.21 1.36
C LYS A 349 -0.32 18.96 0.12
N ASP A 350 0.19 20.17 0.29
CA ASP A 350 0.68 21.01 -0.80
C ASP A 350 1.93 20.41 -1.47
N THR A 351 2.78 19.70 -0.72
CA THR A 351 3.98 19.01 -1.24
C THR A 351 3.77 17.53 -1.57
N THR A 352 2.53 17.03 -1.58
CA THR A 352 2.20 15.62 -1.82
C THR A 352 2.95 14.65 -0.90
N GLY A 353 2.98 14.98 0.40
CA GLY A 353 3.50 14.14 1.48
C GLY A 353 5.02 14.18 1.65
N ILE A 354 5.63 13.03 1.96
CA ILE A 354 7.09 12.91 2.13
C ILE A 354 7.75 12.20 0.93
N GLY A 355 8.87 12.79 0.48
CA GLY A 355 9.56 12.36 -0.73
C GLY A 355 8.80 12.75 -1.99
N THR A 356 9.54 13.20 -3.00
CA THR A 356 8.99 13.47 -4.34
C THR A 356 8.69 12.15 -5.06
N GLU A 357 7.83 12.20 -6.08
CA GLU A 357 7.49 11.04 -6.92
C GLU A 357 8.72 10.25 -7.39
N ALA A 358 9.74 10.97 -7.86
CA ALA A 358 10.99 10.38 -8.35
C ALA A 358 11.85 9.68 -7.27
N THR A 359 11.60 9.93 -5.98
CA THR A 359 12.47 9.46 -4.88
C THR A 359 11.84 8.40 -3.99
N ARG A 360 10.51 8.27 -3.93
CA ARG A 360 9.85 7.33 -2.99
C ARG A 360 10.25 5.87 -3.23
N ALA A 361 10.31 5.44 -4.49
CA ALA A 361 10.75 4.09 -4.83
C ALA A 361 12.19 3.82 -4.36
N ASN A 362 13.12 4.75 -4.61
CA ASN A 362 14.50 4.65 -4.15
C ASN A 362 14.62 4.64 -2.62
N ILE A 363 13.78 5.37 -1.91
CA ILE A 363 13.74 5.35 -0.43
C ILE A 363 13.32 3.95 0.06
N ILE A 364 12.25 3.39 -0.49
CA ILE A 364 11.75 2.05 -0.11
C ILE A 364 12.79 0.98 -0.46
N THR A 365 13.36 1.02 -1.66
CA THR A 365 14.46 0.13 -2.08
C THR A 365 15.66 0.27 -1.14
N GLY A 366 16.04 1.50 -0.78
CA GLY A 366 17.13 1.74 0.16
C GLY A 366 16.89 1.15 1.55
N LEU A 367 15.66 1.22 2.07
CA LEU A 367 15.29 0.61 3.34
C LEU A 367 15.31 -0.93 3.28
N LEU A 368 14.91 -1.52 2.15
CA LEU A 368 15.00 -2.96 1.89
C LEU A 368 16.47 -3.42 1.79
N THR A 369 17.29 -2.75 0.96
CA THR A 369 18.71 -3.10 0.76
C THR A 369 19.52 -3.02 2.06
N ARG A 370 19.17 -2.09 2.95
CA ARG A 370 19.84 -1.94 4.26
C ARG A 370 19.32 -2.91 5.33
N GLY A 371 18.32 -3.74 5.01
CA GLY A 371 17.75 -4.72 5.93
C GLY A 371 16.87 -4.11 7.03
N TYR A 372 16.38 -2.89 6.85
CA TYR A 372 15.37 -2.31 7.74
C TYR A 372 13.98 -2.85 7.47
N LEU A 373 13.69 -3.01 6.18
CA LEU A 373 12.48 -3.65 5.73
C LEU A 373 12.81 -5.02 5.18
N VAL A 374 11.92 -5.98 5.40
CA VAL A 374 12.02 -7.32 4.85
C VAL A 374 10.73 -7.65 4.10
N LYS A 375 10.84 -8.28 2.93
CA LYS A 375 9.68 -8.75 2.18
C LYS A 375 9.17 -10.06 2.76
N LYS A 376 7.84 -10.17 2.90
CA LYS A 376 7.14 -11.41 3.24
C LYS A 376 5.96 -11.57 2.29
N GLY A 377 6.17 -12.35 1.22
CA GLY A 377 5.25 -12.35 0.08
C GLY A 377 5.19 -10.95 -0.55
N ARG A 378 3.98 -10.44 -0.79
CA ARG A 378 3.77 -9.06 -1.28
C ARG A 378 3.92 -7.98 -0.21
N SER A 379 3.90 -8.36 1.06
CA SER A 379 3.99 -7.43 2.19
C SER A 379 5.43 -7.11 2.57
N ILE A 380 5.63 -6.00 3.26
CA ILE A 380 6.88 -5.55 3.87
C ILE A 380 6.71 -5.44 5.39
N ARG A 381 7.74 -5.86 6.14
CA ARG A 381 7.78 -5.86 7.59
C ARG A 381 9.02 -5.14 8.09
N ALA A 382 8.94 -4.54 9.27
CA ALA A 382 10.10 -3.95 9.93
C ALA A 382 10.99 -5.04 10.55
N SER A 383 12.31 -4.89 10.45
CA SER A 383 13.28 -5.74 11.15
C SER A 383 13.51 -5.28 12.60
N ASP A 384 14.12 -6.12 13.44
CA ASP A 384 14.50 -5.74 14.81
C ASP A 384 15.40 -4.50 14.85
N ALA A 385 16.26 -4.33 13.84
CA ALA A 385 17.10 -3.15 13.69
C ALA A 385 16.27 -1.89 13.38
N ALA A 386 15.18 -2.01 12.63
CA ALA A 386 14.26 -0.91 12.37
C ALA A 386 13.51 -0.48 13.64
N PHE A 387 12.96 -1.44 14.41
CA PHE A 387 12.36 -1.14 15.70
C PHE A 387 13.34 -0.41 16.63
N THR A 388 14.54 -0.97 16.78
CA THR A 388 15.56 -0.39 17.67
C THR A 388 15.96 1.02 17.23
N LEU A 389 16.09 1.26 15.92
CA LEU A 389 16.41 2.59 15.41
C LEU A 389 15.27 3.58 15.68
N ILE A 390 14.02 3.21 15.38
CA ILE A 390 12.87 4.09 15.57
C ILE A 390 12.65 4.43 17.05
N ASP A 391 12.97 3.53 17.96
CA ASP A 391 12.91 3.80 19.41
C ASP A 391 14.00 4.74 19.91
N ALA A 392 15.16 4.76 19.25
CA ALA A 392 16.32 5.53 19.70
C ALA A 392 16.50 6.88 18.98
N VAL A 393 16.00 7.01 17.75
CA VAL A 393 16.15 8.22 16.95
C VAL A 393 15.34 9.37 17.57
N PRO A 394 15.79 10.64 17.46
CA PRO A 394 15.01 11.76 17.97
C PRO A 394 13.61 11.77 17.34
N ALA A 395 12.56 11.96 18.15
CA ALA A 395 11.17 11.92 17.67
C ALA A 395 10.95 12.88 16.49
N ALA A 396 11.54 14.07 16.54
CA ALA A 396 11.49 15.05 15.46
C ALA A 396 12.07 14.56 14.13
N ILE A 397 13.01 13.60 14.13
CA ILE A 397 13.59 13.04 12.89
C ILE A 397 12.67 11.96 12.29
N ALA A 398 11.93 11.25 13.13
CA ALA A 398 10.96 10.25 12.69
C ALA A 398 9.58 10.85 12.38
N ASP A 399 9.33 12.09 12.81
CA ASP A 399 8.10 12.83 12.54
C ASP A 399 8.08 13.39 11.09
N PRO A 400 7.10 13.01 10.26
CA PRO A 400 6.92 13.64 8.94
C PRO A 400 6.63 15.14 9.02
N GLY A 401 6.10 15.66 10.14
CA GLY A 401 5.88 17.09 10.36
C GLY A 401 7.16 17.94 10.22
N THR A 402 8.30 17.43 10.68
CA THR A 402 9.61 18.09 10.50
C THR A 402 9.99 18.20 9.03
N THR A 403 9.59 17.23 8.20
CA THR A 403 9.75 17.33 6.74
C THR A 403 8.98 18.52 6.18
N ALA A 404 7.76 18.77 6.66
CA ALA A 404 6.95 19.92 6.27
C ALA A 404 7.61 21.25 6.64
N VAL A 405 8.17 21.34 7.85
CA VAL A 405 8.90 22.54 8.31
C VAL A 405 10.08 22.85 7.39
N TRP A 406 10.79 21.82 6.93
CA TRP A 406 11.89 22.01 5.99
C TRP A 406 11.43 22.47 4.62
N GLU A 407 10.38 21.87 4.06
CA GLU A 407 9.84 22.32 2.79
C GLU A 407 9.34 23.78 2.89
N GLN A 408 8.70 24.16 3.99
CA GLN A 408 8.32 25.56 4.22
C GLN A 408 9.53 26.50 4.25
N ALA A 409 10.63 26.10 4.89
CA ALA A 409 11.83 26.92 4.92
C ALA A 409 12.46 27.06 3.52
N LEU A 410 12.37 26.03 2.67
CA LEU A 410 12.85 26.08 1.28
C LEU A 410 12.01 27.02 0.44
N ASP A 411 10.68 26.99 0.56
CA ASP A 411 9.79 27.98 -0.09
C ASP A 411 10.15 29.41 0.34
N MET A 412 10.41 29.63 1.64
CA MET A 412 10.78 30.95 2.13
C MET A 412 12.13 31.42 1.56
N ILE A 413 13.05 30.50 1.27
CA ILE A 413 14.31 30.84 0.59
C ILE A 413 14.04 31.23 -0.86
N GLU A 414 13.23 30.45 -1.58
CA GLU A 414 12.81 30.76 -2.95
C GLU A 414 12.12 32.12 -3.04
N ALA A 415 11.26 32.44 -2.07
CA ALA A 415 10.56 33.72 -1.96
C ALA A 415 11.42 34.88 -1.41
N GLY A 416 12.69 34.66 -1.08
CA GLY A 416 13.58 35.69 -0.52
C GLY A 416 13.26 36.13 0.92
N GLN A 417 12.42 35.39 1.64
CA GLN A 417 12.00 35.67 3.02
C GLN A 417 12.94 35.06 4.08
N LEU A 418 13.77 34.09 3.68
CA LEU A 418 14.78 33.44 4.52
C LEU A 418 16.07 33.31 3.72
N THR A 419 17.23 33.65 4.30
CA THR A 419 18.51 33.43 3.61
C THR A 419 18.99 31.99 3.80
N LEU A 420 19.69 31.49 2.79
CA LEU A 420 20.32 30.16 2.85
C LEU A 420 21.25 30.03 4.06
N ASP A 421 22.04 31.06 4.37
CA ASP A 421 22.98 31.04 5.49
C ASP A 421 22.27 30.90 6.85
N VAL A 422 21.16 31.62 7.05
CA VAL A 422 20.37 31.51 8.28
C VAL A 422 19.77 30.12 8.40
N PHE A 423 19.24 29.57 7.31
CA PHE A 423 18.71 28.21 7.29
C PHE A 423 19.79 27.17 7.65
N ILE A 424 20.94 27.19 6.96
CA ILE A 424 22.04 26.26 7.21
C ILE A 424 22.59 26.40 8.64
N GLY A 425 22.72 27.63 9.15
CA GLY A 425 23.15 27.90 10.52
C GLY A 425 22.22 27.27 11.56
N LYS A 426 20.90 27.44 11.41
CA LYS A 426 19.89 26.79 12.27
C LYS A 426 19.98 25.27 12.20
N GLN A 427 20.15 24.71 11.00
CA GLN A 427 20.28 23.27 10.81
C GLN A 427 21.57 22.71 11.45
N ALA A 428 22.68 23.41 11.33
CA ALA A 428 23.96 23.00 11.93
C ALA A 428 23.90 23.03 13.46
N ALA A 429 23.32 24.09 14.04
CA ALA A 429 23.12 24.21 15.48
C ALA A 429 22.24 23.07 16.02
N TRP A 430 21.10 22.83 15.37
CA TRP A 430 20.19 21.76 15.78
C TRP A 430 20.82 20.37 15.68
N ILE A 431 21.53 20.07 14.60
CA ILE A 431 22.24 18.78 14.46
C ILE A 431 23.31 18.62 15.54
N SER A 432 24.04 19.70 15.86
CA SER A 432 25.07 19.67 16.91
C SER A 432 24.46 19.36 18.28
N GLN A 433 23.32 19.97 18.60
CA GLN A 433 22.56 19.65 19.82
C GLN A 433 22.11 18.20 19.85
N LEU A 434 21.56 17.67 18.75
CA LEU A 434 21.16 16.26 18.67
C LEU A 434 22.36 15.31 18.86
N ILE A 435 23.53 15.63 18.31
CA ILE A 435 24.73 14.80 18.51
C ILE A 435 25.14 14.78 19.98
N VAL A 436 25.14 15.93 20.67
CA VAL A 436 25.48 16.00 22.09
C VAL A 436 24.45 15.22 22.93
N GLN A 437 23.16 15.45 22.68
CA GLN A 437 22.08 14.84 23.45
C GLN A 437 22.01 13.31 23.29
N TYR A 438 22.20 12.81 22.07
CA TYR A 438 22.05 11.39 21.76
C TYR A 438 23.39 10.63 21.73
N GLY A 439 24.52 11.33 21.85
CA GLY A 439 25.89 10.79 21.74
C GLY A 439 26.24 9.66 22.72
N SER A 440 25.53 9.58 23.84
CA SER A 440 25.71 8.55 24.88
C SER A 440 24.52 7.59 24.98
N THR A 441 23.62 7.58 24.00
CA THR A 441 22.44 6.69 24.01
C THR A 441 22.88 5.25 23.82
N SER A 442 22.51 4.36 24.75
CA SER A 442 22.72 2.93 24.58
C SER A 442 21.62 2.34 23.69
N LEU A 443 22.00 1.65 22.62
CA LEU A 443 21.04 0.91 21.78
C LEU A 443 20.92 -0.53 22.27
N SER A 444 19.70 -1.04 22.35
CA SER A 444 19.44 -2.46 22.69
C SER A 444 19.10 -3.24 21.41
N ILE A 445 20.10 -3.48 20.56
CA ILE A 445 19.91 -4.21 19.30
C ILE A 445 19.96 -5.71 19.57
N LYS A 446 18.92 -6.44 19.18
CA LYS A 446 18.96 -7.92 19.16
C LYS A 446 19.90 -8.37 18.05
N VAL A 447 21.10 -8.80 18.40
CA VAL A 447 22.08 -9.37 17.47
C VAL A 447 22.15 -10.87 17.72
N PRO A 448 22.03 -11.74 16.68
CA PRO A 448 22.25 -13.17 16.82
C PRO A 448 23.64 -13.44 17.41
N GLN A 449 23.69 -14.06 18.58
CA GLN A 449 24.95 -14.43 19.22
C GLN A 449 25.45 -15.75 18.64
N GLY A 450 26.70 -15.76 18.20
CA GLY A 450 27.37 -16.98 17.76
C GLY A 450 28.02 -17.74 18.92
N PRO A 451 28.54 -18.95 18.64
CA PRO A 451 29.36 -19.71 19.59
C PRO A 451 30.53 -18.86 20.14
N THR A 452 31.05 -19.22 21.32
CA THR A 452 32.19 -18.51 21.93
C THR A 452 33.42 -18.58 21.03
N CYS A 453 34.20 -17.50 21.01
CA CYS A 453 35.40 -17.40 20.20
C CYS A 453 36.42 -18.45 20.64
N PRO A 454 36.91 -19.32 19.73
CA PRO A 454 37.79 -20.42 20.10
C PRO A 454 39.16 -19.95 20.62
N GLN A 455 39.55 -18.72 20.29
CA GLN A 455 40.83 -18.14 20.74
C GLN A 455 40.76 -17.42 22.08
N CYS A 456 39.59 -16.92 22.49
CA CYS A 456 39.56 -15.92 23.55
C CYS A 456 38.29 -15.91 24.40
N GLY A 457 37.36 -16.85 24.16
CA GLY A 457 36.11 -17.01 24.91
C GLY A 457 35.05 -15.92 24.70
N ALA A 458 35.40 -14.78 24.09
CA ALA A 458 34.45 -13.69 23.84
C ALA A 458 33.35 -14.11 22.84
N PRO A 459 32.16 -13.48 22.87
CA PRO A 459 31.10 -13.76 21.91
C PRO A 459 31.59 -13.59 20.46
N THR A 460 31.08 -14.40 19.55
CA THR A 460 31.31 -14.21 18.11
C THR A 460 30.08 -13.57 17.44
N ARG A 461 30.33 -12.89 16.31
CA ARG A 461 29.32 -12.23 15.48
C ARG A 461 29.37 -12.80 14.07
N GLN A 462 28.22 -13.00 13.43
CA GLN A 462 28.17 -13.52 12.07
C GLN A 462 28.64 -12.43 11.10
N ARG A 463 29.57 -12.79 10.22
CA ARG A 463 30.11 -11.94 9.14
C ARG A 463 30.08 -12.72 7.84
N THR A 464 30.04 -12.01 6.72
CA THR A 464 30.04 -12.63 5.39
C THR A 464 31.41 -12.46 4.75
N GLY A 465 32.07 -13.56 4.44
CA GLY A 465 33.33 -13.60 3.71
C GLY A 465 33.14 -14.08 2.27
N LYS A 466 34.24 -14.21 1.52
CA LYS A 466 34.24 -14.71 0.13
C LYS A 466 33.61 -16.10 -0.01
N THR A 467 33.68 -16.92 1.04
CA THR A 467 33.21 -18.32 1.08
C THR A 467 31.86 -18.48 1.77
N GLY A 468 31.14 -17.39 2.05
CA GLY A 468 29.87 -17.42 2.78
C GLY A 468 29.96 -16.91 4.22
N PRO A 469 28.88 -17.08 5.01
CA PRO A 469 28.82 -16.58 6.38
C PRO A 469 29.72 -17.39 7.33
N PHE A 470 30.38 -16.70 8.25
CA PHE A 470 31.22 -17.27 9.31
C PHE A 470 31.06 -16.45 10.59
N TRP A 471 31.31 -17.06 11.74
CA TRP A 471 31.38 -16.37 13.02
C TRP A 471 32.76 -15.76 13.21
N SER A 472 32.84 -14.48 13.57
CA SER A 472 34.07 -13.74 13.84
C SER A 472 34.08 -13.22 15.27
N CYS A 473 35.22 -13.26 15.95
CA CYS A 473 35.35 -12.74 17.30
C CYS A 473 34.90 -11.27 17.38
N SER A 474 34.07 -10.95 18.38
CA SER A 474 33.63 -9.58 18.65
C SER A 474 34.77 -8.61 18.99
N ARG A 475 35.94 -9.13 19.41
CA ARG A 475 37.16 -8.35 19.70
C ARG A 475 38.08 -8.16 18.48
N TYR A 476 37.63 -8.44 17.25
CA TYR A 476 38.42 -8.14 16.06
C TYR A 476 38.65 -6.61 15.92
N PRO A 477 39.86 -6.12 15.60
CA PRO A 477 41.03 -6.88 15.11
C PRO A 477 41.95 -7.47 16.18
N ASP A 478 41.76 -7.15 17.45
CA ASP A 478 42.60 -7.60 18.58
C ASP A 478 42.56 -9.13 18.77
N CYS A 479 41.44 -9.76 18.39
CA CYS A 479 41.33 -11.22 18.29
C CYS A 479 40.76 -11.63 16.93
N LYS A 480 41.47 -12.54 16.24
CA LYS A 480 41.13 -13.01 14.89
C LYS A 480 40.43 -14.37 14.87
N GLY A 481 39.89 -14.83 16.00
CA GLY A 481 39.20 -16.12 16.08
C GLY A 481 37.95 -16.13 15.19
N THR A 482 37.78 -17.22 14.44
CA THR A 482 36.64 -17.42 13.55
C THR A 482 36.12 -18.86 13.64
N LEU A 483 34.82 -19.05 13.41
CA LEU A 483 34.19 -20.37 13.30
C LEU A 483 33.30 -20.42 12.04
N PRO A 484 33.15 -21.57 11.38
CA PRO A 484 32.19 -21.71 10.29
C PRO A 484 30.74 -21.59 10.82
N VAL A 485 29.82 -21.06 10.01
CA VAL A 485 28.37 -21.17 10.29
C VAL A 485 27.91 -22.52 9.73
N GLU A 486 27.41 -23.40 10.59
CA GLU A 486 26.86 -24.69 10.15
C GLU A 486 25.57 -24.47 9.35
N THR A 487 25.67 -24.48 8.02
CA THR A 487 24.50 -24.61 7.15
C THR A 487 24.16 -26.09 7.04
N GLY A 488 23.07 -26.53 7.66
CA GLY A 488 22.61 -27.91 7.57
C GLY A 488 22.34 -28.31 6.11
N THR A 489 23.24 -29.08 5.51
CA THR A 489 22.96 -30.27 4.66
C THR A 489 24.25 -30.85 4.06
N SER A 490 24.55 -32.11 4.43
CA SER A 490 25.01 -33.21 3.55
C SER A 490 25.92 -34.15 4.34
N LYS A 491 25.36 -35.30 4.74
CA LYS A 491 26.14 -36.46 5.17
C LYS A 491 27.17 -36.78 4.08
N ARG A 492 28.45 -36.60 4.38
CA ARG A 492 29.55 -37.06 3.54
C ARG A 492 29.37 -38.55 3.28
N GLY A 493 29.12 -38.90 2.01
CA GLY A 493 29.12 -40.27 1.53
C GLY A 493 30.46 -40.93 1.84
N ALA A 494 30.38 -42.16 2.34
CA ALA A 494 31.52 -43.02 2.59
C ALA A 494 32.35 -43.17 1.31
N SER A 495 33.64 -42.84 1.39
CA SER A 495 34.62 -43.18 0.35
C SER A 495 34.80 -44.70 0.28
N ARG A 496 34.34 -45.34 -0.80
CA ARG A 496 34.76 -46.71 -1.14
C ARG A 496 36.21 -46.68 -1.63
N PRO A 497 37.09 -47.61 -1.20
CA PRO A 497 38.43 -47.70 -1.73
C PRO A 497 38.43 -48.31 -3.14
N ARG A 498 39.22 -47.72 -4.05
CA ARG A 498 39.48 -48.21 -5.41
C ARG A 498 40.32 -49.48 -5.35
N THR A 499 39.78 -50.59 -5.86
CA THR A 499 40.52 -51.80 -6.18
C THR A 499 41.32 -51.61 -7.47
N SER A 500 42.63 -51.83 -7.39
CA SER A 500 43.57 -51.85 -8.51
C SER A 500 43.35 -53.07 -9.41
N GLY A 501 42.93 -52.86 -10.65
CA GLY A 501 42.90 -53.88 -11.70
C GLY A 501 44.31 -54.22 -12.18
N ARG A 502 44.67 -55.50 -12.05
CA ARG A 502 45.94 -56.10 -12.50
C ARG A 502 45.77 -56.50 -13.97
N LYS A 503 46.71 -56.05 -14.83
CA LYS A 503 46.87 -56.53 -16.21
C LYS A 503 47.24 -58.01 -16.19
N GLY A 504 46.58 -58.80 -17.03
CA GLY A 504 46.92 -60.17 -17.40
C GLY A 504 46.87 -60.29 -18.92
N SER A 505 47.82 -61.07 -19.42
CA SER A 505 48.23 -61.32 -20.81
C SER A 505 47.14 -61.69 -21.80
#